data_AF-A0A183CCA4-F1
#
_entry.id   AF-A0A183CCA4-F1
#
_cell.length_a   1.000
_cell.length_b   1.000
_cell.length_c   1.000
_cell.angle_alpha   90.00
_cell.angle_beta   90.00
_cell.angle_gamma   90.00
#
_symmetry.space_group_name_H-M   'P 1'
#
loop_
_entity.id
_entity.type
_entity.pdbx_description
1 polymer ?
#
loop_
_entity_poly.entity_id
_entity_poly.type
_entity_poly.pdbx_seq_one_letter_code
_entity_poly.pdbx_strand_id
1 'polypeptide(L)'
;MGIALPAQNGDFCHFPLLFKLFANIDPQLLFVPNHAGADRFTFLEFAYHFFRRPKGNGAKFSRSAVGDWPCWKELADRIKFSDRPIAHSLLRLESHEADRVAQQSFLVIMRFMGDETLKRHQSFTDCVYELLSLCHVYVPIRDEIYCQILKQVTENRSEKCGESTLRGWRLLSILCAYYECSETFKPFLVKFIGEFAFNARRTFSEIAKISLYNLAQTFRFGGRRLILSAAEVEAIANGKNVRRQLYHLPGGHRRLINTRPVTVAEEIVRALCLEMNIRSVAEQQEFSLCYILHKDNSVHTLLNDEYVLDVCTELETRGDDYLLILTRSVWLHPVRRESDLCTDALFFQLLPNYLAGLPVSLRQDGSATAAALDDMTTLGALLVLSGHRSNPKMCDLLDLIPKNVLNNSNISHERWLQRVYARVKKLNGLDSVCSTTLKARQHFLGKNLANSVSDAAVLAENCVLAVNKFGLRVLSSGTHHILAEFALDEIHEMTKYSVSDMNFFEIRFAPWGKTENQHNAVTVETDLGNEISRLIGHYIFLNNGAAKLC
;
A
#
# COMPACT_ATOMS: atom_id res chain seq x y z
N MET A 1 5.13 18.50 -24.90
CA MET A 1 6.25 18.89 -24.01
C MET A 1 5.93 18.32 -22.64
N GLY A 2 6.62 17.24 -22.26
CA GLY A 2 6.46 16.61 -20.95
C GLY A 2 7.03 17.53 -19.88
N ILE A 3 6.23 17.87 -18.88
CA ILE A 3 6.66 18.65 -17.73
C ILE A 3 6.97 17.66 -16.62
N ALA A 4 8.27 17.44 -16.39
CA ALA A 4 8.79 16.77 -15.21
C ALA A 4 8.48 17.63 -13.98
N LEU A 5 7.95 16.99 -12.93
CA LEU A 5 7.80 17.62 -11.61
C LEU A 5 9.19 17.81 -10.98
N PRO A 6 9.45 18.94 -10.29
CA PRO A 6 10.76 19.20 -9.70
C PRO A 6 11.03 18.25 -8.53
N ALA A 7 12.23 17.67 -8.54
CA ALA A 7 12.78 16.90 -7.44
C ALA A 7 12.85 17.77 -6.18
N GLN A 8 12.24 17.31 -5.09
CA GLN A 8 12.48 17.84 -3.77
C GLN A 8 13.86 17.38 -3.31
N ASN A 9 14.75 18.33 -3.08
CA ASN A 9 16.10 18.11 -2.54
C ASN A 9 16.01 17.66 -1.08
N GLY A 10 16.70 16.56 -0.78
CA GLY A 10 17.50 16.33 0.42
C GLY A 10 16.88 16.65 1.77
N ASP A 11 15.99 15.77 2.25
CA ASP A 11 15.80 15.55 3.68
C ASP A 11 15.89 14.05 3.97
N PHE A 12 16.60 13.73 5.06
CA PHE A 12 16.88 12.38 5.54
C PHE A 12 15.62 11.51 5.61
N CYS A 13 15.71 10.32 5.01
CA CYS A 13 14.89 9.13 5.27
C CYS A 13 13.44 9.41 5.72
N HIS A 14 12.55 9.76 4.78
CA HIS A 14 11.18 9.29 4.89
C HIS A 14 11.23 7.75 4.91
N PHE A 15 11.26 7.14 6.10
CA PHE A 15 11.13 5.69 6.26
C PHE A 15 9.72 5.31 5.79
N PRO A 16 9.54 4.77 4.57
CA PRO A 16 8.25 4.80 3.89
C PRO A 16 7.43 3.52 4.14
N LEU A 17 7.81 2.74 5.16
CA LEU A 17 7.14 1.51 5.57
C LEU A 17 6.42 1.64 6.90
N LEU A 18 6.28 2.87 7.41
CA LEU A 18 5.32 3.12 8.48
C LEU A 18 3.96 2.62 8.00
N PHE A 19 3.46 1.48 8.51
CA PHE A 19 2.04 1.50 8.85
C PHE A 19 1.93 2.74 9.70
N LYS A 20 1.07 3.66 9.28
CA LYS A 20 0.58 4.66 10.20
C LYS A 20 -0.08 3.85 11.32
N LEU A 21 0.66 3.62 12.42
CA LEU A 21 0.31 2.78 13.56
C LEU A 21 -0.97 3.32 14.17
N PHE A 22 -2.10 2.94 13.58
CA PHE A 22 -3.42 3.36 14.01
C PHE A 22 -4.27 2.12 14.00
N ALA A 23 -4.35 1.52 15.19
CA ALA A 23 -5.27 0.47 15.52
C ALA A 23 -6.67 0.82 15.00
N ASN A 24 -7.24 -0.06 14.17
CA ASN A 24 -8.68 -0.28 14.04
C ASN A 24 -9.60 0.95 14.05
N ILE A 25 -9.21 2.07 13.45
CA ILE A 25 -10.19 3.12 13.23
C ILE A 25 -10.88 2.75 11.93
N ASP A 26 -12.01 2.04 12.06
CA ASP A 26 -13.04 2.06 11.02
C ASP A 26 -13.16 3.53 10.59
N PRO A 27 -13.06 3.88 9.30
CA PRO A 27 -13.25 5.25 8.88
C PRO A 27 -14.57 5.87 9.36
N GLN A 28 -15.56 5.03 9.70
CA GLN A 28 -16.77 5.44 10.41
C GLN A 28 -16.49 5.90 11.86
N LEU A 29 -15.52 5.28 12.53
CA LEU A 29 -15.03 5.63 13.87
C LEU A 29 -14.18 6.92 13.90
N LEU A 30 -13.51 7.29 12.79
CA LEU A 30 -12.81 8.58 12.67
C LEU A 30 -13.77 9.77 12.77
N PHE A 31 -15.05 9.53 12.47
CA PHE A 31 -16.05 10.56 12.28
C PHE A 31 -17.35 10.29 13.05
N VAL A 32 -17.34 9.44 14.09
CA VAL A 32 -18.52 9.30 14.96
C VAL A 32 -18.79 10.65 15.60
N PRO A 33 -19.96 11.25 15.38
CA PRO A 33 -20.29 12.49 16.07
C PRO A 33 -20.42 12.18 17.56
N ASN A 34 -19.68 12.89 18.40
CA ASN A 34 -20.02 12.97 19.81
C ASN A 34 -21.43 13.58 19.88
N HIS A 35 -22.42 12.89 20.46
CA HIS A 35 -23.80 13.39 20.57
C HIS A 35 -23.90 14.73 21.32
N ALA A 36 -22.84 15.15 22.01
CA ALA A 36 -22.68 16.48 22.58
C ALA A 36 -22.34 17.53 21.50
N GLY A 37 -23.34 17.96 20.72
CA GLY A 37 -23.19 19.07 19.76
C GLY A 37 -23.97 18.96 18.46
N ALA A 38 -25.12 18.25 18.44
CA ALA A 38 -25.89 17.97 17.23
C ALA A 38 -26.22 19.19 16.35
N ASP A 39 -26.24 20.41 16.91
CA ASP A 39 -26.53 21.64 16.18
C ASP A 39 -25.29 22.37 15.62
N ARG A 40 -24.06 22.00 16.01
CA ARG A 40 -22.83 22.65 15.53
C ARG A 40 -22.31 22.02 14.23
N PHE A 41 -21.69 22.81 13.38
CA PHE A 41 -21.11 22.43 12.09
C PHE A 41 -22.12 22.08 10.99
N THR A 42 -23.33 22.65 11.01
CA THR A 42 -24.30 22.42 9.91
C THR A 42 -23.84 23.09 8.62
N PHE A 43 -24.21 22.53 7.46
CA PHE A 43 -23.92 23.19 6.17
C PHE A 43 -24.55 24.59 6.07
N LEU A 44 -25.68 24.80 6.75
CA LEU A 44 -26.33 26.11 6.88
C LEU A 44 -25.47 27.10 7.68
N GLU A 45 -24.88 26.68 8.79
CA GLU A 45 -23.96 27.48 9.59
C GLU A 45 -22.69 27.84 8.80
N PHE A 46 -22.12 26.88 8.06
CA PHE A 46 -21.00 27.17 7.16
C PHE A 46 -21.38 28.24 6.14
N ALA A 47 -22.54 28.09 5.49
CA ALA A 47 -23.01 29.05 4.51
C ALA A 47 -23.24 30.45 5.13
N TYR A 48 -23.75 30.53 6.36
CA TYR A 48 -23.92 31.80 7.08
C TYR A 48 -22.61 32.59 7.15
N HIS A 49 -21.51 31.91 7.49
CA HIS A 49 -20.21 32.53 7.68
C HIS A 49 -19.43 32.73 6.39
N PHE A 50 -19.48 31.80 5.43
CA PHE A 50 -18.53 31.77 4.31
C PHE A 50 -19.15 32.09 2.94
N PHE A 51 -20.47 31.99 2.77
CA PHE A 51 -21.08 32.24 1.46
C PHE A 51 -21.14 33.73 1.12
N ARG A 52 -21.18 34.02 -0.18
CA ARG A 52 -21.43 35.36 -0.72
C ARG A 52 -22.83 35.81 -0.35
N ARG A 53 -22.89 37.03 0.18
CA ARG A 53 -24.15 37.69 0.53
C ARG A 53 -24.79 38.27 -0.73
N PRO A 54 -26.14 38.27 -0.83
CA PRO A 54 -26.82 38.97 -1.92
C PRO A 54 -26.44 40.45 -1.91
N LYS A 55 -26.11 41.03 -3.07
CA LYS A 55 -26.10 42.49 -3.21
C LYS A 55 -27.56 42.93 -3.18
N GLY A 56 -27.99 43.57 -2.09
CA GLY A 56 -29.35 44.09 -1.97
C GLY A 56 -29.63 45.11 -3.07
N ASN A 57 -30.70 44.90 -3.82
CA ASN A 57 -31.25 45.93 -4.69
C ASN A 57 -31.77 47.09 -3.80
N GLY A 58 -30.99 48.16 -3.70
CA GLY A 58 -31.45 49.55 -3.58
C GLY A 58 -32.60 49.90 -2.63
N ALA A 59 -32.88 49.16 -1.56
CA ALA A 59 -33.88 49.54 -0.57
C ALA A 59 -33.19 50.16 0.65
N LYS A 60 -33.45 51.46 0.85
CA LYS A 60 -33.03 52.25 2.00
C LYS A 60 -33.47 51.56 3.31
N PHE A 61 -32.54 50.88 3.96
CA PHE A 61 -32.67 50.53 5.37
C PHE A 61 -31.49 51.07 6.17
N SER A 62 -31.85 51.54 7.36
CA SER A 62 -31.08 52.31 8.34
C SER A 62 -29.66 51.81 8.59
N ARG A 63 -28.75 52.76 8.84
CA ARG A 63 -27.34 52.56 9.23
C ARG A 63 -27.20 52.02 10.66
N SER A 64 -27.70 50.82 10.94
CA SER A 64 -27.37 50.16 12.21
C SER A 64 -27.41 48.64 12.07
N ALA A 65 -26.28 48.08 11.62
CA ALA A 65 -25.70 46.79 11.99
C ALA A 65 -24.81 46.32 10.84
N VAL A 66 -23.52 46.20 11.11
CA VAL A 66 -22.59 45.48 10.24
C VAL A 66 -23.00 44.00 10.29
N GLY A 67 -23.79 43.56 9.33
CA GLY A 67 -23.55 42.27 8.69
C GLY A 67 -24.32 41.03 9.13
N ASP A 68 -25.65 41.10 9.25
CA ASP A 68 -26.51 39.91 9.33
C ASP A 68 -27.12 39.53 7.96
N TRP A 69 -27.48 38.26 7.78
CA TRP A 69 -28.19 37.77 6.58
C TRP A 69 -29.60 38.39 6.48
N PRO A 70 -30.10 38.74 5.27
CA PRO A 70 -31.41 39.40 5.13
C PRO A 70 -32.58 38.56 5.67
N CYS A 71 -32.52 37.23 5.52
CA CYS A 71 -33.45 36.28 6.14
C CYS A 71 -32.86 34.85 6.12
N TRP A 72 -33.12 34.05 7.17
CA TRP A 72 -32.74 32.62 7.24
C TRP A 72 -33.30 31.79 6.08
N LYS A 73 -34.48 32.15 5.56
CA LYS A 73 -35.09 31.48 4.42
C LYS A 73 -34.25 31.64 3.14
N GLU A 74 -33.75 32.85 2.88
CA GLU A 74 -32.92 33.12 1.70
C GLU A 74 -31.57 32.37 1.76
N LEU A 75 -30.99 32.26 2.95
CA LEU A 75 -29.79 31.45 3.16
C LEU A 75 -30.08 29.95 2.96
N ALA A 76 -31.18 29.45 3.52
CA ALA A 76 -31.60 28.07 3.34
C ALA A 76 -31.84 27.73 1.87
N ASP A 77 -32.46 28.62 1.09
CA ASP A 77 -32.67 28.42 -0.35
C ASP A 77 -31.34 28.41 -1.13
N ARG A 78 -30.30 29.11 -0.65
CA ARG A 78 -28.97 29.11 -1.29
C ARG A 78 -28.19 27.81 -1.13
N ILE A 79 -28.44 27.04 -0.07
CA ILE A 79 -27.78 25.74 0.14
C ILE A 79 -28.56 24.56 -0.46
N LYS A 80 -29.74 24.81 -1.05
CA LYS A 80 -30.57 23.79 -1.70
C LYS A 80 -30.33 23.73 -3.20
N PHE A 81 -30.73 22.64 -3.83
CA PHE A 81 -30.64 22.42 -5.27
C PHE A 81 -31.13 23.62 -6.10
N SER A 82 -30.42 23.88 -7.20
CA SER A 82 -30.86 24.81 -8.24
C SER A 82 -30.85 24.13 -9.60
N ASP A 83 -31.91 24.38 -10.37
CA ASP A 83 -32.10 23.99 -11.76
C ASP A 83 -31.48 24.99 -12.75
N ARG A 84 -30.81 26.04 -12.26
CA ARG A 84 -30.20 27.10 -13.07
C ARG A 84 -28.72 27.24 -12.74
N PRO A 85 -27.89 27.59 -13.74
CA PRO A 85 -26.49 27.92 -13.50
C PRO A 85 -26.34 29.07 -12.49
N ILE A 86 -25.31 28.98 -11.63
CA ILE A 86 -24.97 30.08 -10.74
C ILE A 86 -24.33 31.24 -11.51
N ALA A 87 -24.68 32.46 -11.14
CA ALA A 87 -24.10 33.67 -11.71
C ALA A 87 -22.78 34.10 -11.04
N HIS A 88 -22.54 33.63 -9.80
CA HIS A 88 -21.36 33.92 -8.99
C HIS A 88 -21.08 32.72 -8.09
N SER A 89 -19.84 32.60 -7.60
CA SER A 89 -19.45 31.55 -6.65
C SER A 89 -20.30 31.56 -5.38
N LEU A 90 -20.46 30.39 -4.76
CA LEU A 90 -21.12 30.26 -3.47
C LEU A 90 -20.28 30.90 -2.38
N LEU A 91 -18.98 30.61 -2.34
CA LEU A 91 -18.02 31.12 -1.38
C LEU A 91 -17.52 32.53 -1.74
N ARG A 92 -17.10 33.27 -0.71
CA ARG A 92 -16.40 34.57 -0.88
C ARG A 92 -14.97 34.36 -1.39
N LEU A 93 -14.85 34.08 -2.69
CA LEU A 93 -13.56 33.94 -3.39
C LEU A 93 -12.95 35.33 -3.69
N GLU A 94 -11.63 35.44 -3.56
CA GLU A 94 -10.89 36.71 -3.62
C GLU A 94 -10.69 37.27 -5.04
N SER A 95 -10.70 36.43 -6.08
CA SER A 95 -10.41 36.84 -7.46
C SER A 95 -11.61 36.65 -8.40
N HIS A 96 -11.68 37.51 -9.43
CA HIS A 96 -12.68 37.39 -10.51
C HIS A 96 -12.47 36.12 -11.35
N GLU A 97 -11.22 35.65 -11.45
CA GLU A 97 -10.90 34.37 -12.09
C GLU A 97 -11.51 33.20 -11.32
N ALA A 98 -11.39 33.17 -9.99
CA ALA A 98 -12.00 32.14 -9.15
C ALA A 98 -13.52 32.12 -9.30
N ASP A 99 -14.16 33.29 -9.41
CA ASP A 99 -15.59 33.38 -9.64
C ASP A 99 -16.00 32.76 -10.99
N ARG A 100 -15.22 33.00 -12.06
CA ARG A 100 -15.46 32.37 -13.37
C ARG A 100 -15.25 30.85 -13.32
N VAL A 101 -14.20 30.39 -12.64
CA VAL A 101 -13.93 28.97 -12.45
C VAL A 101 -15.05 28.30 -11.66
N ALA A 102 -15.59 28.96 -10.64
CA ALA A 102 -16.74 28.48 -9.86
C ALA A 102 -18.01 28.34 -10.72
N GLN A 103 -18.28 29.32 -11.58
CA GLN A 103 -19.42 29.24 -12.51
C GLN A 103 -19.24 28.09 -13.51
N GLN A 104 -18.02 27.90 -14.03
CA GLN A 104 -17.69 26.79 -14.91
C GLN A 104 -17.85 25.44 -14.20
N SER A 105 -17.32 25.29 -12.98
CA SER A 105 -17.43 24.03 -12.22
C SER A 105 -18.89 23.67 -11.95
N PHE A 106 -19.74 24.65 -11.63
CA PHE A 106 -21.16 24.42 -11.41
C PHE A 106 -21.87 23.88 -12.66
N LEU A 107 -21.57 24.45 -13.84
CA LEU A 107 -22.07 23.93 -15.11
C LEU A 107 -21.61 22.50 -15.39
N VAL A 108 -20.36 22.17 -15.07
CA VAL A 108 -19.82 20.80 -15.21
C VAL A 108 -20.57 19.83 -14.28
N ILE A 109 -20.84 20.23 -13.04
CA ILE A 109 -21.63 19.45 -12.07
C ILE A 109 -23.05 19.21 -12.61
N MET A 110 -23.75 20.24 -13.08
CA MET A 110 -25.10 20.10 -13.64
C MET A 110 -25.13 19.14 -14.84
N ARG A 111 -24.15 19.24 -15.74
CA ARG A 111 -24.01 18.32 -16.89
C ARG A 111 -23.81 16.88 -16.46
N PHE A 112 -22.94 16.65 -15.47
CA PHE A 112 -22.71 15.31 -14.94
C PHE A 112 -23.99 14.73 -14.29
N MET A 113 -24.72 15.56 -13.54
CA MET A 113 -25.96 15.19 -12.87
C MET A 113 -27.14 15.02 -13.84
N GLY A 114 -27.00 15.47 -15.09
CA GLY A 114 -28.05 15.40 -16.11
C GLY A 114 -29.08 16.52 -16.01
N ASP A 115 -28.78 17.55 -15.22
CA ASP A 115 -29.63 18.75 -15.04
C ASP A 115 -29.30 19.84 -16.08
N GLU A 116 -28.24 19.66 -16.87
CA GLU A 116 -27.87 20.51 -18.01
C GLU A 116 -27.39 19.65 -19.18
N THR A 117 -27.54 20.17 -20.40
CA THR A 117 -27.12 19.48 -21.63
C THR A 117 -25.60 19.37 -21.74
N LEU A 118 -25.12 18.17 -22.11
CA LEU A 118 -23.71 17.92 -22.41
C LEU A 118 -23.27 18.74 -23.63
N LYS A 119 -21.99 19.18 -23.64
CA LYS A 119 -21.40 19.77 -24.85
C LYS A 119 -21.35 18.72 -25.98
N ARG A 120 -21.25 19.18 -27.23
CA ARG A 120 -21.14 18.29 -28.39
C ARG A 120 -19.92 17.35 -28.24
N HIS A 121 -20.14 16.04 -28.31
CA HIS A 121 -19.14 14.98 -28.09
C HIS A 121 -18.55 14.90 -26.67
N GLN A 122 -19.15 15.55 -25.68
CA GLN A 122 -18.73 15.42 -24.28
C GLN A 122 -19.42 14.21 -23.63
N SER A 123 -18.64 13.38 -22.95
CA SER A 123 -19.12 12.28 -22.11
C SER A 123 -19.22 12.69 -20.64
N PHE A 124 -19.85 11.85 -19.82
CA PHE A 124 -19.83 12.02 -18.36
C PHE A 124 -18.42 11.88 -17.78
N THR A 125 -17.58 11.04 -18.40
CA THR A 125 -16.17 10.89 -18.04
C THR A 125 -15.39 12.18 -18.27
N ASP A 126 -15.63 12.87 -19.39
CA ASP A 126 -15.01 14.17 -19.67
C ASP A 126 -15.43 15.23 -18.65
N CYS A 127 -16.66 15.17 -18.13
CA CYS A 127 -17.10 16.08 -17.05
C CYS A 127 -16.31 15.83 -15.76
N VAL A 128 -16.05 14.56 -15.41
CA VAL A 128 -15.23 14.21 -14.24
C VAL A 128 -13.80 14.72 -14.41
N TYR A 129 -13.19 14.49 -15.57
CA TYR A 129 -11.83 14.97 -15.85
C TYR A 129 -11.73 16.49 -15.88
N GLU A 130 -12.72 17.18 -16.47
CA GLU A 130 -12.80 18.65 -16.43
C GLU A 130 -12.85 19.13 -14.97
N LEU A 131 -13.69 18.54 -14.12
CA LEU A 131 -13.81 18.95 -12.72
C LEU A 131 -12.54 18.67 -11.90
N LEU A 132 -11.93 17.48 -12.05
CA LEU A 132 -10.68 17.15 -11.37
C LEU A 132 -9.55 18.08 -11.81
N SER A 133 -9.48 18.41 -13.11
CA SER A 133 -8.50 19.37 -13.63
C SER A 133 -8.66 20.76 -12.98
N LEU A 134 -9.90 21.26 -12.83
CA LEU A 134 -10.14 22.54 -12.15
C LEU A 134 -9.64 22.51 -10.68
N CYS A 135 -9.92 21.44 -9.93
CA CYS A 135 -9.44 21.24 -8.56
C CYS A 135 -7.91 21.13 -8.45
N HIS A 136 -7.25 20.59 -9.47
CA HIS A 136 -5.81 20.47 -9.54
C HIS A 136 -5.15 21.83 -9.81
N VAL A 137 -5.64 22.55 -10.81
CA VAL A 137 -5.06 23.82 -11.27
C VAL A 137 -5.31 24.96 -10.27
N TYR A 138 -6.49 25.00 -9.64
CA TYR A 138 -6.85 26.09 -8.73
C TYR A 138 -7.27 25.55 -7.35
N VAL A 139 -6.29 25.33 -6.48
CA VAL A 139 -6.50 24.78 -5.12
C VAL A 139 -7.63 25.48 -4.33
N PRO A 140 -7.77 26.83 -4.37
CA PRO A 140 -8.85 27.49 -3.63
C PRO A 140 -10.28 27.18 -4.12
N ILE A 141 -10.48 26.50 -5.27
CA ILE A 141 -11.82 26.10 -5.74
C ILE A 141 -12.33 24.82 -5.07
N ARG A 142 -11.49 24.06 -4.37
CA ARG A 142 -11.86 22.74 -3.85
C ARG A 142 -13.08 22.81 -2.93
N ASP A 143 -13.04 23.70 -1.94
CA ASP A 143 -14.17 23.92 -1.01
C ASP A 143 -15.41 24.43 -1.74
N GLU A 144 -15.24 25.28 -2.76
CA GLU A 144 -16.34 25.78 -3.60
C GLU A 144 -17.03 24.61 -4.32
N ILE A 145 -16.27 23.75 -4.98
CA ILE A 145 -16.81 22.59 -5.70
C ILE A 145 -17.49 21.62 -4.74
N TYR A 146 -16.92 21.36 -3.56
CA TYR A 146 -17.62 20.60 -2.53
C TYR A 146 -18.97 21.25 -2.20
N CYS A 147 -18.99 22.55 -1.88
CA CYS A 147 -20.22 23.27 -1.55
C CYS A 147 -21.25 23.22 -2.67
N GLN A 148 -20.82 23.32 -3.93
CA GLN A 148 -21.69 23.21 -5.11
C GLN A 148 -22.32 21.82 -5.22
N ILE A 149 -21.55 20.75 -5.00
CA ILE A 149 -22.10 19.39 -5.00
C ILE A 149 -23.06 19.19 -3.81
N LEU A 150 -22.69 19.63 -2.60
CA LEU A 150 -23.55 19.56 -1.41
C LEU A 150 -24.88 20.28 -1.65
N LYS A 151 -24.83 21.46 -2.27
CA LYS A 151 -26.00 22.22 -2.71
C LYS A 151 -26.88 21.39 -3.64
N GLN A 152 -26.32 20.80 -4.70
CA GLN A 152 -27.09 20.06 -5.70
C GLN A 152 -27.69 18.75 -5.17
N VAL A 153 -27.13 18.15 -4.11
CA VAL A 153 -27.73 16.96 -3.45
C VAL A 153 -28.71 17.30 -2.32
N THR A 154 -28.79 18.57 -1.90
CA THR A 154 -29.66 19.02 -0.80
C THR A 154 -31.04 19.42 -1.32
N GLU A 155 -32.09 18.72 -0.89
CA GLU A 155 -33.48 18.93 -1.34
C GLU A 155 -33.60 19.02 -2.87
N ASN A 156 -32.94 18.12 -3.58
CA ASN A 156 -32.95 18.10 -5.05
C ASN A 156 -34.39 17.91 -5.59
N ARG A 157 -34.82 18.82 -6.47
CA ARG A 157 -36.16 18.82 -7.09
C ARG A 157 -36.10 18.68 -8.61
N SER A 158 -34.99 18.16 -9.14
CA SER A 158 -34.84 17.84 -10.57
C SER A 158 -35.98 16.95 -11.05
N GLU A 159 -36.37 17.07 -12.32
CA GLU A 159 -37.36 16.18 -12.96
C GLU A 159 -36.96 14.70 -12.83
N LYS A 160 -35.65 14.43 -12.80
CA LYS A 160 -35.05 13.12 -12.56
C LYS A 160 -34.37 13.07 -11.19
N CYS A 161 -35.00 13.63 -10.17
CA CYS A 161 -34.46 13.82 -8.81
C CYS A 161 -33.66 12.62 -8.28
N GLY A 162 -34.18 11.39 -8.39
CA GLY A 162 -33.48 10.19 -7.91
C GLY A 162 -32.14 9.93 -8.63
N GLU A 163 -32.10 10.07 -9.95
CA GLU A 163 -30.90 9.86 -10.76
C GLU A 163 -29.92 11.03 -10.63
N SER A 164 -30.41 12.27 -10.70
CA SER A 164 -29.60 13.49 -10.54
C SER A 164 -28.90 13.49 -9.17
N THR A 165 -29.65 13.29 -8.08
CA THR A 165 -29.08 13.25 -6.73
C THR A 165 -28.04 12.14 -6.57
N LEU A 166 -28.33 10.93 -7.10
CA LEU A 166 -27.39 9.80 -7.05
C LEU A 166 -26.09 10.11 -7.82
N ARG A 167 -26.18 10.74 -8.99
CA ARG A 167 -25.01 11.21 -9.75
C ARG A 167 -24.24 12.27 -8.94
N GLY A 168 -24.91 13.21 -8.28
CA GLY A 168 -24.25 14.17 -7.39
C GLY A 168 -23.44 13.49 -6.27
N TRP A 169 -23.99 12.46 -5.63
CA TRP A 169 -23.27 11.66 -4.63
C TRP A 169 -22.10 10.85 -5.21
N ARG A 170 -22.24 10.33 -6.44
CA ARG A 170 -21.14 9.65 -7.15
C ARG A 170 -20.02 10.63 -7.50
N LEU A 171 -20.34 11.85 -7.87
CA LEU A 171 -19.35 12.89 -8.13
C LEU A 171 -18.64 13.30 -6.83
N LEU A 172 -19.39 13.44 -5.73
CA LEU A 172 -18.83 13.70 -4.40
C LEU A 172 -17.85 12.60 -3.99
N SER A 173 -18.21 11.32 -4.19
CA SER A 173 -17.35 10.21 -3.80
C SER A 173 -16.04 10.18 -4.59
N ILE A 174 -16.07 10.54 -5.88
CA ILE A 174 -14.85 10.72 -6.70
C ILE A 174 -14.03 11.87 -6.14
N LEU A 175 -14.63 13.04 -5.88
CA LEU A 175 -13.91 14.21 -5.39
C LEU A 175 -13.21 13.92 -4.05
N CYS A 176 -13.91 13.24 -3.12
CA CYS A 176 -13.37 12.77 -1.85
C CYS A 176 -12.20 11.80 -1.98
N ALA A 177 -11.96 11.17 -3.14
CA ALA A 177 -10.81 10.29 -3.37
C ALA A 177 -9.55 11.03 -3.86
N TYR A 178 -9.69 12.29 -4.27
CA TYR A 178 -8.61 13.06 -4.92
C TYR A 178 -8.14 14.28 -4.14
N TYR A 179 -9.06 14.96 -3.44
CA TYR A 179 -8.74 16.25 -2.85
C TYR A 179 -9.19 16.33 -1.41
N GLU A 180 -8.35 16.95 -0.59
CA GLU A 180 -8.73 17.41 0.74
C GLU A 180 -9.52 18.71 0.63
N CYS A 181 -10.50 18.91 1.51
CA CYS A 181 -11.05 20.22 1.77
C CYS A 181 -10.17 20.99 2.76
N SER A 182 -10.43 22.29 2.95
CA SER A 182 -9.75 23.07 3.98
C SER A 182 -10.06 22.54 5.39
N GLU A 183 -9.13 22.75 6.34
CA GLU A 183 -9.35 22.43 7.75
C GLU A 183 -10.54 23.20 8.35
N THR A 184 -10.85 24.38 7.82
CA THR A 184 -12.04 25.15 8.23
C THR A 184 -13.33 24.48 7.78
N PHE A 185 -13.39 23.95 6.56
CA PHE A 185 -14.60 23.34 6.02
C PHE A 185 -14.79 21.87 6.43
N LYS A 186 -13.69 21.17 6.72
CA LYS A 186 -13.65 19.76 7.14
C LYS A 186 -14.72 19.31 8.14
N PRO A 187 -14.91 19.97 9.31
CA PRO A 187 -15.93 19.51 10.26
C PRO A 187 -17.36 19.60 9.70
N PHE A 188 -17.64 20.58 8.83
CA PHE A 188 -18.94 20.76 8.19
C PHE A 188 -19.19 19.71 7.10
N LEU A 189 -18.17 19.45 6.26
CA LEU A 189 -18.24 18.44 5.20
C LEU A 189 -18.44 17.03 5.78
N VAL A 190 -17.64 16.68 6.79
CA VAL A 190 -17.73 15.39 7.49
C VAL A 190 -19.11 15.21 8.11
N LYS A 191 -19.63 16.23 8.82
CA LYS A 191 -20.95 16.17 9.42
C LYS A 191 -22.04 15.98 8.36
N PHE A 192 -22.01 16.78 7.29
CA PHE A 192 -22.99 16.68 6.21
C PHE A 192 -23.03 15.26 5.62
N ILE A 193 -21.88 14.71 5.23
CA ILE A 193 -21.82 13.36 4.66
C ILE A 193 -22.26 12.31 5.70
N GLY A 194 -21.84 12.46 6.96
CA GLY A 194 -22.19 11.57 8.07
C GLY A 194 -23.70 11.47 8.33
N GLU A 195 -24.45 12.57 8.24
CA GLU A 195 -25.90 12.58 8.38
C GLU A 195 -26.62 11.69 7.35
N PHE A 196 -26.04 11.54 6.15
CA PHE A 196 -26.53 10.61 5.14
C PHE A 196 -25.99 9.20 5.34
N ALA A 197 -24.71 9.06 5.68
CA ALA A 197 -24.03 7.77 5.82
C ALA A 197 -24.54 6.93 7.00
N PHE A 198 -24.88 7.56 8.13
CA PHE A 198 -25.29 6.88 9.36
C PHE A 198 -26.81 6.74 9.52
N ASN A 199 -27.59 7.26 8.57
CA ASN A 199 -29.04 7.10 8.56
C ASN A 199 -29.47 6.10 7.48
N ALA A 200 -29.56 4.82 7.85
CA ALA A 200 -29.91 3.72 6.94
C ALA A 200 -31.29 3.87 6.26
N ARG A 201 -32.16 4.77 6.76
CA ARG A 201 -33.46 5.06 6.13
C ARG A 201 -33.34 6.03 4.94
N ARG A 202 -32.19 6.68 4.74
CA ARG A 202 -31.97 7.61 3.62
C ARG A 202 -31.56 6.84 2.36
N THR A 203 -32.15 7.22 1.23
CA THR A 203 -31.99 6.60 -0.11
C THR A 203 -30.55 6.54 -0.62
N PHE A 204 -29.67 7.42 -0.12
CA PHE A 204 -28.28 7.55 -0.58
C PHE A 204 -27.23 7.15 0.49
N SER A 205 -27.66 6.45 1.54
CA SER A 205 -26.79 6.05 2.66
C SER A 205 -25.51 5.33 2.21
N GLU A 206 -25.60 4.38 1.28
CA GLU A 206 -24.43 3.58 0.87
C GLU A 206 -23.37 4.41 0.12
N ILE A 207 -23.77 5.28 -0.80
CA ILE A 207 -22.82 6.14 -1.51
C ILE A 207 -22.26 7.25 -0.60
N ALA A 208 -23.02 7.69 0.41
CA ALA A 208 -22.52 8.59 1.44
C ALA A 208 -21.45 7.90 2.31
N LYS A 209 -21.64 6.64 2.71
CA LYS A 209 -20.60 5.85 3.41
C LYS A 209 -19.32 5.72 2.58
N ILE A 210 -19.45 5.47 1.28
CA ILE A 210 -18.29 5.43 0.36
C ILE A 210 -17.61 6.79 0.30
N SER A 211 -18.36 7.89 0.18
CA SER A 211 -17.82 9.25 0.14
C SER A 211 -17.06 9.60 1.43
N LEU A 212 -17.61 9.22 2.59
CA LEU A 212 -16.98 9.43 3.90
C LEU A 212 -15.70 8.61 4.04
N TYR A 213 -15.73 7.35 3.62
CA TYR A 213 -14.55 6.48 3.62
C TYR A 213 -13.45 7.02 2.70
N ASN A 214 -13.79 7.44 1.48
CA ASN A 214 -12.84 8.05 0.55
C ASN A 214 -12.20 9.31 1.15
N LEU A 215 -13.01 10.17 1.77
CA LEU A 215 -12.52 11.39 2.41
C LEU A 215 -11.57 11.07 3.58
N ALA A 216 -11.88 10.04 4.37
CA ALA A 216 -11.01 9.54 5.43
C ALA A 216 -9.65 9.09 4.90
N GLN A 217 -9.66 8.30 3.82
CA GLN A 217 -8.46 7.81 3.16
C GLN A 217 -7.63 8.97 2.62
N THR A 218 -8.27 9.94 1.97
CA THR A 218 -7.60 11.11 1.42
C THR A 218 -6.94 11.96 2.51
N PHE A 219 -7.61 12.24 3.63
CA PHE A 219 -6.97 12.93 4.76
C PHE A 219 -5.83 12.12 5.40
N ARG A 220 -5.91 10.79 5.34
CA ARG A 220 -4.92 9.92 5.97
C ARG A 220 -3.70 9.71 5.09
N PHE A 221 -3.86 9.59 3.78
CA PHE A 221 -2.79 9.16 2.86
C PHE A 221 -2.51 10.16 1.73
N GLY A 222 -3.16 11.32 1.75
CA GLY A 222 -3.20 12.25 0.62
C GLY A 222 -4.20 11.76 -0.43
N GLY A 223 -4.48 12.56 -1.46
CA GLY A 223 -5.36 12.13 -2.55
C GLY A 223 -4.70 11.18 -3.54
N ARG A 224 -5.52 10.47 -4.34
CA ARG A 224 -5.01 9.70 -5.49
C ARG A 224 -4.14 10.55 -6.41
N ARG A 225 -3.07 9.94 -6.93
CA ARG A 225 -2.08 10.64 -7.78
C ARG A 225 -2.37 10.46 -9.27
N LEU A 226 -2.95 9.32 -9.66
CA LEU A 226 -3.34 9.06 -11.05
C LEU A 226 -4.85 9.20 -11.23
N ILE A 227 -5.23 9.74 -12.39
CA ILE A 227 -6.63 9.93 -12.77
C ILE A 227 -7.24 8.56 -13.10
N LEU A 228 -8.48 8.34 -12.65
CA LEU A 228 -9.29 7.15 -12.97
C LEU A 228 -9.35 6.94 -14.49
N SER A 229 -9.21 5.72 -14.95
CA SER A 229 -9.51 5.36 -16.34
C SER A 229 -11.00 5.56 -16.65
N ALA A 230 -11.34 5.69 -17.93
CA ALA A 230 -12.73 5.86 -18.36
C ALA A 230 -13.63 4.71 -17.85
N ALA A 231 -13.12 3.48 -17.87
CA ALA A 231 -13.83 2.31 -17.37
C ALA A 231 -14.12 2.39 -15.85
N GLU A 232 -13.17 2.91 -15.06
CA GLU A 232 -13.38 3.11 -13.63
C GLU A 232 -14.42 4.21 -13.36
N VAL A 233 -14.35 5.33 -14.10
CA VAL A 233 -15.36 6.41 -13.99
C VAL A 233 -16.74 5.88 -14.36
N GLU A 234 -16.86 5.11 -15.43
CA GLU A 234 -18.12 4.47 -15.83
C GLU A 234 -18.63 3.47 -14.79
N ALA A 235 -17.74 2.69 -14.15
CA ALA A 235 -18.12 1.78 -13.09
C ALA A 235 -18.69 2.54 -11.88
N ILE A 236 -18.03 3.60 -11.42
CA ILE A 236 -18.52 4.45 -10.31
C ILE A 236 -19.83 5.13 -10.71
N ALA A 237 -19.88 5.69 -11.92
CA ALA A 237 -21.06 6.35 -12.47
C ALA A 237 -22.27 5.42 -12.57
N ASN A 238 -22.06 4.10 -12.69
CA ASN A 238 -23.10 3.07 -12.70
C ASN A 238 -23.30 2.38 -11.33
N GLY A 239 -22.54 2.75 -10.29
CA GLY A 239 -22.62 2.13 -8.96
C GLY A 239 -22.09 0.70 -8.90
N LYS A 240 -21.21 0.33 -9.83
CA LYS A 240 -20.54 -0.97 -9.87
C LYS A 240 -19.24 -0.93 -9.08
N ASN A 241 -18.76 -2.09 -8.65
CA ASN A 241 -17.39 -2.20 -8.14
C ASN A 241 -16.41 -1.80 -9.24
N VAL A 242 -15.45 -0.96 -8.87
CA VAL A 242 -14.46 -0.41 -9.81
C VAL A 242 -13.60 -1.52 -10.38
N ARG A 243 -13.00 -2.34 -9.51
CA ARG A 243 -12.10 -3.41 -9.94
C ARG A 243 -12.11 -4.58 -8.97
N ARG A 244 -12.17 -5.80 -9.51
CA ARG A 244 -11.93 -7.04 -8.76
C ARG A 244 -10.50 -7.49 -9.05
N GLN A 245 -9.56 -7.08 -8.20
CA GLN A 245 -8.14 -7.29 -8.42
C GLN A 245 -7.71 -8.67 -7.93
N LEU A 246 -6.84 -9.31 -8.70
CA LEU A 246 -6.21 -10.58 -8.35
C LEU A 246 -4.92 -10.32 -7.57
N TYR A 247 -4.81 -10.95 -6.41
CA TYR A 247 -3.64 -10.95 -5.55
C TYR A 247 -3.15 -12.38 -5.33
N HIS A 248 -1.85 -12.54 -5.18
CA HIS A 248 -1.18 -13.82 -5.08
C HIS A 248 -0.54 -14.00 -3.71
N LEU A 249 -0.46 -15.26 -3.29
CA LEU A 249 0.49 -15.70 -2.27
C LEU A 249 1.49 -16.64 -2.95
N PRO A 250 2.71 -16.76 -2.40
CA PRO A 250 3.67 -17.77 -2.86
C PRO A 250 3.04 -19.17 -2.86
N GLY A 251 3.47 -20.03 -3.79
CA GLY A 251 2.85 -21.34 -4.00
C GLY A 251 1.63 -21.33 -4.94
N GLY A 252 1.30 -20.17 -5.52
CA GLY A 252 0.27 -20.06 -6.56
C GLY A 252 -1.14 -19.90 -6.03
N HIS A 253 -1.33 -19.67 -4.72
CA HIS A 253 -2.64 -19.32 -4.18
C HIS A 253 -3.06 -17.94 -4.68
N ARG A 254 -4.34 -17.81 -5.01
CA ARG A 254 -4.92 -16.63 -5.63
C ARG A 254 -6.12 -16.14 -4.84
N ARG A 255 -6.25 -14.82 -4.70
CA ARG A 255 -7.38 -14.15 -4.04
C ARG A 255 -7.87 -13.00 -4.87
N LEU A 256 -9.18 -12.99 -5.11
CA LEU A 256 -9.85 -11.91 -5.83
C LEU A 256 -10.51 -10.99 -4.81
N ILE A 257 -9.97 -9.78 -4.66
CA ILE A 257 -10.44 -8.78 -3.70
C ILE A 257 -11.02 -7.59 -4.46
N ASN A 258 -12.21 -7.13 -4.05
CA ASN A 258 -12.79 -5.90 -4.57
C ASN A 258 -11.94 -4.71 -4.11
N THR A 259 -11.19 -4.13 -5.03
CA THR A 259 -10.25 -3.04 -4.76
C THR A 259 -10.89 -1.72 -5.16
N ARG A 260 -10.92 -0.77 -4.23
CA ARG A 260 -11.51 0.56 -4.43
C ARG A 260 -10.42 1.52 -4.96
N PRO A 261 -10.80 2.65 -5.58
CA PRO A 261 -9.85 3.69 -5.97
C PRO A 261 -8.91 4.14 -4.86
N VAL A 262 -9.42 4.22 -3.63
CA VAL A 262 -8.67 4.66 -2.45
C VAL A 262 -8.08 3.52 -1.63
N THR A 263 -8.06 2.28 -2.13
CA THR A 263 -7.48 1.16 -1.41
C THR A 263 -5.96 1.26 -1.47
N VAL A 264 -5.33 1.38 -0.30
CA VAL A 264 -3.87 1.40 -0.17
C VAL A 264 -3.30 0.00 0.05
N ALA A 265 -2.00 -0.19 -0.20
CA ALA A 265 -1.33 -1.48 -0.05
C ALA A 265 -1.50 -2.07 1.36
N GLU A 266 -1.47 -1.25 2.42
CA GLU A 266 -1.67 -1.66 3.82
C GLU A 266 -2.97 -2.45 4.03
N GLU A 267 -4.05 -2.03 3.36
CA GLU A 267 -5.36 -2.68 3.49
C GLU A 267 -5.38 -4.07 2.86
N ILE A 268 -4.68 -4.23 1.73
CA ILE A 268 -4.52 -5.52 1.06
C ILE A 268 -3.62 -6.45 1.87
N VAL A 269 -2.49 -5.94 2.38
CA VAL A 269 -1.60 -6.69 3.28
C VAL A 269 -2.41 -7.24 4.45
N ARG A 270 -3.15 -6.38 5.14
CA ARG A 270 -4.03 -6.78 6.26
C ARG A 270 -5.03 -7.85 5.85
N ALA A 271 -5.75 -7.65 4.74
CA ALA A 271 -6.79 -8.59 4.29
C ALA A 271 -6.20 -9.99 4.04
N LEU A 272 -5.08 -10.07 3.33
CA LEU A 272 -4.42 -11.32 3.01
C LEU A 272 -3.77 -11.97 4.25
N CYS A 273 -3.19 -11.17 5.16
CA CYS A 273 -2.68 -11.67 6.44
C CYS A 273 -3.79 -12.26 7.31
N LEU A 274 -4.97 -11.62 7.39
CA LEU A 274 -6.11 -12.15 8.13
C LEU A 274 -6.59 -13.49 7.55
N GLU A 275 -6.60 -13.65 6.22
CA GLU A 275 -6.88 -14.94 5.58
C GLU A 275 -5.85 -16.02 5.95
N MET A 276 -4.58 -15.64 6.13
CA MET A 276 -3.53 -16.52 6.63
C MET A 276 -3.59 -16.75 8.15
N ASN A 277 -4.61 -16.22 8.85
CA ASN A 277 -4.78 -16.22 10.31
C ASN A 277 -3.69 -15.45 11.07
N ILE A 278 -3.07 -14.46 10.43
CA ILE A 278 -2.12 -13.53 11.02
C ILE A 278 -2.89 -12.30 11.52
N ARG A 279 -3.20 -12.29 12.82
CA ARG A 279 -4.04 -11.25 13.44
C ARG A 279 -3.26 -10.14 14.15
N SER A 280 -2.01 -10.42 14.52
CA SER A 280 -1.16 -9.42 15.19
C SER A 280 -0.79 -8.33 14.19
N VAL A 281 -1.14 -7.08 14.49
CA VAL A 281 -0.76 -5.93 13.65
C VAL A 281 0.77 -5.81 13.56
N ALA A 282 1.49 -6.15 14.62
CA ALA A 282 2.95 -6.16 14.64
C ALA A 282 3.53 -7.24 13.71
N GLU A 283 2.91 -8.43 13.65
CA GLU A 283 3.31 -9.50 12.73
C GLU A 283 2.94 -9.14 11.28
N GLN A 284 1.81 -8.46 11.06
CA GLN A 284 1.41 -7.98 9.73
C GLN A 284 2.39 -6.98 9.12
N GLN A 285 3.14 -6.23 9.95
CA GLN A 285 4.18 -5.31 9.47
C GLN A 285 5.28 -6.01 8.69
N GLU A 286 5.50 -7.29 8.96
CA GLU A 286 6.57 -8.05 8.32
C GLU A 286 6.26 -8.44 6.87
N PHE A 287 5.02 -8.20 6.43
CA PHE A 287 4.56 -8.51 5.09
C PHE A 287 4.46 -7.24 4.26
N SER A 288 4.85 -7.35 3.00
CA SER A 288 4.75 -6.27 2.03
C SER A 288 4.03 -6.76 0.79
N LEU A 289 3.19 -5.91 0.22
CA LEU A 289 2.64 -6.13 -1.11
C LEU A 289 3.72 -5.79 -2.14
N CYS A 290 3.96 -6.68 -3.08
CA CYS A 290 4.92 -6.48 -4.16
C CYS A 290 4.24 -6.69 -5.51
N TYR A 291 4.78 -6.09 -6.57
CA TYR A 291 4.51 -6.54 -7.93
C TYR A 291 5.74 -7.23 -8.52
N ILE A 292 5.52 -8.27 -9.32
CA ILE A 292 6.57 -8.92 -10.12
C ILE A 292 6.32 -8.59 -11.58
N LEU A 293 7.33 -8.06 -12.27
CA LEU A 293 7.28 -7.84 -13.72
C LEU A 293 7.69 -9.12 -14.44
N HIS A 294 6.86 -9.62 -15.36
CA HIS A 294 7.15 -10.88 -16.06
C HIS A 294 8.32 -10.78 -17.05
N LYS A 295 8.63 -9.58 -17.55
CA LYS A 295 9.70 -9.38 -18.54
C LYS A 295 11.09 -9.73 -18.03
N ASP A 296 11.35 -9.50 -16.75
CA ASP A 296 12.67 -9.64 -16.11
C ASP A 296 12.60 -10.36 -14.75
N ASN A 297 11.40 -10.76 -14.31
CA ASN A 297 11.14 -11.31 -12.98
C ASN A 297 11.61 -10.38 -11.84
N SER A 298 11.69 -9.07 -12.09
CA SER A 298 12.04 -8.10 -11.05
C SER A 298 10.88 -7.94 -10.07
N VAL A 299 11.22 -7.87 -8.79
CA VAL A 299 10.25 -7.72 -7.69
C VAL A 299 10.36 -6.32 -7.13
N HIS A 300 9.22 -5.62 -7.09
CA HIS A 300 9.13 -4.25 -6.60
C HIS A 300 8.14 -4.19 -5.44
N THR A 301 8.60 -3.68 -4.30
CA THR A 301 7.76 -3.56 -3.09
C THR A 301 6.99 -2.25 -3.09
N LEU A 302 5.68 -2.34 -2.87
CA LEU A 302 4.82 -1.17 -2.65
C LEU A 302 5.00 -0.65 -1.23
N LEU A 303 4.92 0.67 -1.08
CA LEU A 303 4.79 1.33 0.21
C LEU A 303 3.38 1.12 0.78
N ASN A 304 3.26 1.12 2.11
CA ASN A 304 1.98 0.83 2.76
C ASN A 304 0.88 1.86 2.43
N ASP A 305 1.25 3.11 2.16
CA ASP A 305 0.35 4.21 1.81
C ASP A 305 0.15 4.40 0.30
N GLU A 306 0.75 3.58 -0.56
CA GLU A 306 0.52 3.65 -2.00
C GLU A 306 -0.86 3.10 -2.37
N TYR A 307 -1.58 3.84 -3.21
CA TYR A 307 -2.83 3.39 -3.80
C TYR A 307 -2.57 2.27 -4.80
N VAL A 308 -3.14 1.10 -4.56
CA VAL A 308 -2.90 -0.09 -5.40
C VAL A 308 -3.36 0.15 -6.84
N LEU A 309 -4.47 0.89 -7.03
CA LEU A 309 -4.96 1.21 -8.36
C LEU A 309 -4.15 2.31 -9.06
N ASP A 310 -3.40 3.17 -8.35
CA ASP A 310 -2.41 4.03 -9.01
C ASP A 310 -1.30 3.16 -9.62
N VAL A 311 -0.73 2.24 -8.84
CA VAL A 311 0.32 1.32 -9.32
C VAL A 311 -0.16 0.48 -10.51
N CYS A 312 -1.36 -0.11 -10.42
CA CYS A 312 -1.94 -0.87 -11.53
C CYS A 312 -2.08 -0.01 -12.80
N THR A 313 -2.64 1.20 -12.68
CA THR A 313 -2.84 2.09 -13.85
C THR A 313 -1.50 2.47 -14.50
N GLU A 314 -0.45 2.73 -13.70
CA GLU A 314 0.88 3.03 -14.22
C GLU A 314 1.46 1.86 -15.03
N LEU A 315 1.43 0.65 -14.46
CA LEU A 315 1.94 -0.56 -15.09
C LEU A 315 1.20 -0.89 -16.39
N GLU A 316 -0.13 -0.78 -16.38
CA GLU A 316 -0.97 -0.99 -17.57
C GLU A 316 -0.69 0.04 -18.67
N THR A 317 -0.50 1.30 -18.30
CA THR A 317 -0.16 2.38 -19.26
C THR A 317 1.18 2.13 -19.93
N ARG A 318 2.12 1.52 -19.21
CA ARG A 318 3.43 1.11 -19.73
C ARG A 318 3.37 -0.18 -20.57
N GLY A 319 2.25 -0.89 -20.55
CA GLY A 319 2.10 -2.20 -21.19
C GLY A 319 2.90 -3.30 -20.49
N ASP A 320 3.25 -3.11 -19.22
CA ASP A 320 3.99 -4.09 -18.43
C ASP A 320 3.03 -5.22 -17.97
N ASP A 321 3.43 -6.48 -18.17
CA ASP A 321 2.72 -7.64 -17.61
C ASP A 321 3.22 -7.93 -16.20
N TYR A 322 2.30 -7.98 -15.24
CA TYR A 322 2.62 -7.99 -13.82
C TYR A 322 1.68 -8.87 -13.00
N LEU A 323 2.18 -9.33 -11.85
CA LEU A 323 1.37 -9.96 -10.80
C LEU A 323 1.57 -9.22 -9.48
N LEU A 324 0.51 -9.09 -8.68
CA LEU A 324 0.59 -8.58 -7.30
C LEU A 324 0.68 -9.75 -6.32
N ILE A 325 1.70 -9.78 -5.48
CA ILE A 325 1.98 -10.86 -4.53
C ILE A 325 2.28 -10.31 -3.14
N LEU A 326 1.71 -10.93 -2.11
CA LEU A 326 2.11 -10.67 -0.73
C LEU A 326 3.30 -11.55 -0.37
N THR A 327 4.39 -10.93 0.08
CA THR A 327 5.57 -11.64 0.57
C THR A 327 5.88 -11.20 2.00
N ARG A 328 6.46 -12.09 2.79
CA ARG A 328 7.07 -11.71 4.07
C ARG A 328 8.45 -11.14 3.82
N SER A 329 8.65 -9.86 4.06
CA SER A 329 9.89 -9.14 3.74
C SER A 329 10.86 -9.08 4.92
N VAL A 330 10.36 -9.23 6.14
CA VAL A 330 11.13 -9.17 7.39
C VAL A 330 10.76 -10.36 8.27
N TRP A 331 11.69 -10.86 9.10
CA TRP A 331 11.44 -12.06 9.93
C TRP A 331 11.82 -11.83 11.41
N LEU A 332 11.03 -11.04 12.15
CA LEU A 332 11.23 -10.86 13.59
C LEU A 332 10.43 -11.89 14.39
N HIS A 333 9.14 -12.03 14.09
CA HIS A 333 8.25 -12.97 14.76
C HIS A 333 8.57 -14.42 14.37
N PRO A 334 8.38 -15.40 15.27
CA PRO A 334 8.53 -16.80 14.92
C PRO A 334 7.60 -17.23 13.78
N VAL A 335 8.04 -18.15 12.93
CA VAL A 335 7.19 -18.69 11.85
C VAL A 335 6.03 -19.48 12.43
N ARG A 336 4.80 -19.03 12.14
CA ARG A 336 3.57 -19.72 12.53
C ARG A 336 3.34 -20.97 11.68
N ARG A 337 2.78 -21.99 12.32
CA ARG A 337 2.52 -23.30 11.72
C ARG A 337 1.07 -23.78 11.89
N GLU A 338 0.21 -22.89 12.40
CA GLU A 338 -1.18 -23.21 12.76
C GLU A 338 -2.16 -23.07 11.60
N SER A 339 -1.76 -22.37 10.54
CA SER A 339 -2.57 -22.11 9.35
C SER A 339 -1.96 -22.81 8.15
N ASP A 340 -2.76 -23.64 7.48
CA ASP A 340 -2.35 -24.40 6.29
C ASP A 340 -1.92 -23.44 5.17
N LEU A 341 -2.69 -22.38 4.95
CA LEU A 341 -2.42 -21.36 3.94
C LEU A 341 -1.12 -20.60 4.23
N CYS A 342 -0.90 -20.23 5.50
CA CYS A 342 0.33 -19.55 5.93
C CYS A 342 1.55 -20.47 5.78
N THR A 343 1.40 -21.73 6.19
CA THR A 343 2.44 -22.75 6.07
C THR A 343 2.83 -22.93 4.60
N ASP A 344 1.86 -23.09 3.71
CA ASP A 344 2.13 -23.28 2.28
C ASP A 344 2.77 -22.05 1.66
N ALA A 345 2.23 -20.85 1.93
CA ALA A 345 2.78 -19.60 1.41
C ALA A 345 4.24 -19.39 1.87
N LEU A 346 4.53 -19.50 3.17
CA LEU A 346 5.89 -19.31 3.66
C LEU A 346 6.84 -20.42 3.19
N PHE A 347 6.36 -21.66 3.06
CA PHE A 347 7.17 -22.76 2.51
C PHE A 347 7.63 -22.44 1.08
N PHE A 348 6.70 -22.08 0.21
CA PHE A 348 7.04 -21.76 -1.19
C PHE A 348 7.81 -20.45 -1.34
N GLN A 349 7.70 -19.52 -0.39
CA GLN A 349 8.53 -18.31 -0.38
C GLN A 349 9.99 -18.63 0.00
N LEU A 350 10.21 -19.52 0.98
CA LEU A 350 11.54 -19.82 1.51
C LEU A 350 12.30 -20.88 0.70
N LEU A 351 11.58 -21.77 0.00
CA LEU A 351 12.17 -22.88 -0.75
C LEU A 351 13.24 -22.42 -1.77
N PRO A 352 13.00 -21.40 -2.63
CA PRO A 352 14.02 -20.92 -3.57
C PRO A 352 15.30 -20.45 -2.87
N ASN A 353 15.16 -19.73 -1.75
CA ASN A 353 16.31 -19.22 -0.97
C ASN A 353 17.12 -20.36 -0.36
N TYR A 354 16.44 -21.40 0.15
CA TYR A 354 17.10 -22.61 0.64
C TYR A 354 17.85 -23.35 -0.49
N LEU A 355 17.21 -23.57 -1.64
CA LEU A 355 17.84 -24.26 -2.77
C LEU A 355 18.99 -23.46 -3.37
N ALA A 356 18.93 -22.13 -3.34
CA ALA A 356 20.05 -21.26 -3.68
C ALA A 356 21.21 -21.34 -2.66
N GLY A 357 20.96 -21.86 -1.46
CA GLY A 357 21.96 -22.02 -0.42
C GLY A 357 22.21 -20.80 0.45
N LEU A 358 21.36 -19.77 0.35
CA LEU A 358 21.46 -18.56 1.15
C LEU A 358 21.52 -18.81 2.68
N PRO A 359 20.71 -19.72 3.26
CA PRO A 359 20.78 -19.98 4.70
C PRO A 359 21.94 -20.92 5.10
N VAL A 360 22.74 -21.41 4.16
CA VAL A 360 23.78 -22.42 4.42
C VAL A 360 25.17 -21.85 4.18
N SER A 361 25.97 -21.76 5.24
CA SER A 361 27.39 -21.42 5.17
C SER A 361 28.25 -22.68 5.28
N LEU A 362 29.16 -22.85 4.33
CA LEU A 362 30.23 -23.84 4.40
C LEU A 362 31.49 -23.22 5.03
N ARG A 363 32.39 -24.06 5.51
CA ARG A 363 33.74 -23.62 5.89
C ARG A 363 34.55 -23.23 4.64
N GLN A 364 35.66 -22.54 4.85
CA GLN A 364 36.57 -22.12 3.77
C GLN A 364 37.07 -23.30 2.92
N ASP A 365 37.22 -24.48 3.52
CA ASP A 365 37.62 -25.73 2.84
C ASP A 365 36.46 -26.45 2.11
N GLY A 366 35.28 -25.81 2.02
CA GLY A 366 34.08 -26.39 1.42
C GLY A 366 33.37 -27.43 2.30
N SER A 367 33.88 -27.73 3.50
CA SER A 367 33.26 -28.70 4.40
C SER A 367 32.07 -28.09 5.16
N ALA A 368 31.03 -28.90 5.38
CA ALA A 368 29.93 -28.55 6.28
C ALA A 368 30.22 -29.06 7.71
N THR A 369 29.69 -28.37 8.73
CA THR A 369 29.70 -28.92 10.09
C THR A 369 28.80 -30.16 10.19
N ALA A 370 29.02 -31.03 11.17
CA ALA A 370 28.18 -32.20 11.36
C ALA A 370 26.70 -31.83 11.61
N ALA A 371 26.46 -30.74 12.33
CA ALA A 371 25.12 -30.19 12.56
C ALA A 371 24.48 -29.69 11.27
N ALA A 372 25.19 -28.87 10.48
CA ALA A 372 24.69 -28.37 9.20
C ALA A 372 24.40 -29.51 8.22
N LEU A 373 25.25 -30.54 8.21
CA LEU A 373 25.06 -31.73 7.39
C LEU A 373 23.81 -32.52 7.80
N ASP A 374 23.55 -32.66 9.10
CA ASP A 374 22.33 -33.30 9.61
C ASP A 374 21.07 -32.51 9.27
N ASP A 375 21.14 -31.18 9.40
CA ASP A 375 20.04 -30.28 9.08
C ASP A 375 19.70 -30.32 7.58
N MET A 376 20.69 -30.20 6.69
CA MET A 376 20.47 -30.33 5.24
C MET A 376 19.93 -31.70 4.86
N THR A 377 20.43 -32.78 5.48
CA THR A 377 19.90 -34.13 5.26
C THR A 377 18.43 -34.21 5.70
N THR A 378 18.08 -33.58 6.82
CA THR A 378 16.69 -33.52 7.33
C THR A 378 15.80 -32.71 6.41
N LEU A 379 16.24 -31.52 5.99
CA LEU A 379 15.49 -30.64 5.11
C LEU A 379 15.24 -31.30 3.75
N GLY A 380 16.27 -31.91 3.15
CA GLY A 380 16.10 -32.69 1.92
C GLY A 380 15.07 -33.82 2.08
N ALA A 381 15.08 -34.53 3.21
CA ALA A 381 14.08 -35.56 3.47
C ALA A 381 12.66 -34.98 3.64
N LEU A 382 12.52 -33.85 4.32
CA LEU A 382 11.23 -33.15 4.46
C LEU A 382 10.71 -32.66 3.11
N LEU A 383 11.59 -32.23 2.20
CA LEU A 383 11.20 -31.83 0.84
C LEU A 383 10.65 -33.00 0.03
N VAL A 384 11.29 -34.17 0.09
CA VAL A 384 10.77 -35.41 -0.51
C VAL A 384 9.35 -35.71 -0.01
N LEU A 385 9.15 -35.65 1.31
CA LEU A 385 7.85 -35.91 1.95
C LEU A 385 6.81 -34.84 1.63
N SER A 386 7.22 -33.58 1.47
CA SER A 386 6.34 -32.45 1.10
C SER A 386 5.80 -32.55 -0.35
N GLY A 387 6.40 -33.41 -1.16
CA GLY A 387 5.92 -33.74 -2.51
C GLY A 387 5.14 -35.05 -2.58
N HIS A 388 4.76 -35.64 -1.44
CA HIS A 388 4.23 -37.02 -1.34
C HIS A 388 5.12 -38.07 -2.03
N ARG A 389 6.44 -37.85 -2.04
CA ARG A 389 7.40 -38.83 -2.55
C ARG A 389 7.95 -39.64 -1.38
N SER A 390 8.25 -40.92 -1.62
CA SER A 390 8.85 -41.81 -0.61
C SER A 390 10.26 -42.26 -0.98
N ASN A 391 10.67 -42.05 -2.23
CA ASN A 391 11.95 -42.50 -2.74
C ASN A 391 12.56 -41.40 -3.64
N PRO A 392 13.60 -40.67 -3.17
CA PRO A 392 14.29 -39.68 -3.98
C PRO A 392 15.14 -40.37 -5.05
N LYS A 393 15.27 -39.73 -6.21
CA LYS A 393 16.14 -40.14 -7.33
C LYS A 393 17.30 -39.16 -7.49
N MET A 394 18.31 -39.56 -8.25
CA MET A 394 19.45 -38.68 -8.57
C MET A 394 19.02 -37.36 -9.22
N CYS A 395 18.02 -37.39 -10.10
CA CYS A 395 17.47 -36.19 -10.74
C CYS A 395 16.83 -35.21 -9.74
N ASP A 396 16.39 -35.70 -8.56
CA ASP A 396 15.70 -34.88 -7.58
C ASP A 396 16.70 -34.05 -6.73
N LEU A 397 18.00 -34.37 -6.72
CA LEU A 397 18.95 -33.75 -5.78
C LEU A 397 19.01 -32.22 -5.88
N LEU A 398 18.86 -31.66 -7.08
CA LEU A 398 18.83 -30.20 -7.30
C LEU A 398 17.63 -29.52 -6.64
N ASP A 399 16.56 -30.28 -6.38
CA ASP A 399 15.34 -29.80 -5.71
C ASP A 399 15.32 -30.14 -4.22
N LEU A 400 16.39 -30.75 -3.67
CA LEU A 400 16.45 -31.24 -2.29
C LEU A 400 17.62 -30.67 -1.49
N ILE A 401 18.77 -30.48 -2.14
CA ILE A 401 20.02 -30.05 -1.50
C ILE A 401 20.44 -28.69 -2.08
N PRO A 402 20.93 -27.76 -1.25
CA PRO A 402 21.36 -26.45 -1.72
C PRO A 402 22.46 -26.50 -2.79
N LYS A 403 22.35 -25.62 -3.80
CA LYS A 403 23.30 -25.55 -4.92
C LYS A 403 24.73 -25.29 -4.46
N ASN A 404 24.94 -24.39 -3.50
CA ASN A 404 26.26 -24.11 -2.95
C ASN A 404 26.92 -25.34 -2.31
N VAL A 405 26.13 -26.24 -1.75
CA VAL A 405 26.60 -27.49 -1.13
C VAL A 405 26.90 -28.53 -2.20
N LEU A 406 26.03 -28.69 -3.19
CA LEU A 406 26.28 -29.63 -4.29
C LEU A 406 27.54 -29.25 -5.09
N ASN A 407 27.80 -27.95 -5.25
CA ASN A 407 28.94 -27.47 -6.04
C ASN A 407 30.27 -27.48 -5.28
N ASN A 408 30.26 -27.32 -3.95
CA ASN A 408 31.50 -27.11 -3.17
C ASN A 408 31.77 -28.17 -2.10
N SER A 409 30.84 -29.11 -1.84
CA SER A 409 31.03 -30.10 -0.78
C SER A 409 31.89 -31.29 -1.24
N ASN A 410 32.69 -31.83 -0.31
CA ASN A 410 33.46 -33.06 -0.51
C ASN A 410 32.59 -34.35 -0.53
N ILE A 411 31.27 -34.21 -0.59
CA ILE A 411 30.32 -35.34 -0.53
C ILE A 411 29.75 -35.56 -1.92
N SER A 412 29.93 -36.77 -2.45
CA SER A 412 29.37 -37.13 -3.76
C SER A 412 27.84 -37.10 -3.76
N HIS A 413 27.26 -36.83 -4.94
CA HIS A 413 25.80 -36.82 -5.14
C HIS A 413 25.13 -38.13 -4.71
N GLU A 414 25.75 -39.28 -5.04
CA GLU A 414 25.31 -40.62 -4.61
C GLU A 414 25.17 -40.70 -3.07
N ARG A 415 26.17 -40.19 -2.36
CA ARG A 415 26.19 -40.22 -0.89
C ARG A 415 25.15 -39.28 -0.30
N TRP A 416 24.91 -38.13 -0.92
CA TRP A 416 23.82 -37.23 -0.56
C TRP A 416 22.46 -37.91 -0.71
N LEU A 417 22.22 -38.58 -1.84
CA LEU A 417 20.98 -39.30 -2.10
C LEU A 417 20.74 -40.39 -1.05
N GLN A 418 21.77 -41.18 -0.73
CA GLN A 418 21.71 -42.21 0.30
C GLN A 418 21.38 -41.64 1.69
N ARG A 419 21.98 -40.51 2.06
CA ARG A 419 21.70 -39.82 3.35
C ARG A 419 20.25 -39.36 3.42
N VAL A 420 19.76 -38.70 2.37
CA VAL A 420 18.36 -38.23 2.29
C VAL A 420 17.41 -39.42 2.35
N TYR A 421 17.64 -40.47 1.56
CA TYR A 421 16.80 -41.67 1.55
C TYR A 421 16.72 -42.35 2.92
N ALA A 422 17.87 -42.52 3.59
CA ALA A 422 17.91 -43.09 4.95
C ALA A 422 17.12 -42.23 5.95
N ARG A 423 17.19 -40.89 5.82
CA ARG A 423 16.43 -39.96 6.66
C ARG A 423 14.93 -40.00 6.37
N VAL A 424 14.52 -40.11 5.10
CA VAL A 424 13.11 -40.28 4.69
C VAL A 424 12.52 -41.53 5.35
N LYS A 425 13.21 -42.67 5.29
CA LYS A 425 12.77 -43.90 5.96
C LYS A 425 12.59 -43.73 7.47
N LYS A 426 13.53 -43.05 8.13
CA LYS A 426 13.46 -42.79 9.56
C LYS A 426 12.28 -41.89 9.94
N LEU A 427 11.98 -40.89 9.12
CA LEU A 427 10.86 -39.96 9.37
C LEU A 427 9.50 -40.58 9.05
N ASN A 428 9.40 -41.45 8.03
CA ASN A 428 8.18 -42.18 7.70
C ASN A 428 7.83 -43.30 8.69
N GLY A 429 8.82 -43.91 9.35
CA GLY A 429 8.60 -45.00 10.31
C GLY A 429 8.11 -44.54 11.70
N LEU A 430 8.08 -43.23 11.97
CA LEU A 430 7.52 -42.63 13.17
C LEU A 430 6.18 -41.97 12.79
N ASP A 431 5.07 -42.67 13.00
CA ASP A 431 3.69 -42.31 12.60
C ASP A 431 3.16 -40.90 12.99
N SER A 432 3.96 -40.04 13.63
CA SER A 432 3.53 -38.73 14.12
C SER A 432 4.13 -37.51 13.41
N VAL A 433 5.33 -37.59 12.83
CA VAL A 433 6.10 -36.39 12.45
C VAL A 433 5.71 -35.85 11.07
N CYS A 434 5.51 -36.70 10.06
CA CYS A 434 5.23 -36.24 8.68
C CYS A 434 4.09 -37.03 8.01
N SER A 435 2.99 -37.27 8.75
CA SER A 435 1.85 -38.06 8.23
C SER A 435 1.13 -37.41 7.04
N THR A 436 1.42 -36.15 6.72
CA THR A 436 0.88 -35.42 5.57
C THR A 436 1.95 -34.49 4.98
N THR A 437 1.80 -34.14 3.69
CA THR A 437 2.65 -33.11 3.04
C THR A 437 2.71 -31.81 3.84
N LEU A 438 1.58 -31.38 4.39
CA LEU A 438 1.50 -30.16 5.18
C LEU A 438 2.37 -30.24 6.45
N LYS A 439 2.34 -31.36 7.17
CA LYS A 439 3.22 -31.55 8.34
C LYS A 439 4.69 -31.49 7.95
N ALA A 440 5.06 -32.09 6.82
CA ALA A 440 6.44 -31.99 6.31
C ALA A 440 6.84 -30.53 6.05
N ARG A 441 5.95 -29.72 5.47
CA ARG A 441 6.16 -28.27 5.29
C ARG A 441 6.26 -27.52 6.62
N GLN A 442 5.40 -27.82 7.60
CA GLN A 442 5.48 -27.25 8.95
C GLN A 442 6.80 -27.57 9.64
N HIS A 443 7.31 -28.80 9.50
CA HIS A 443 8.60 -29.20 10.03
C HIS A 443 9.77 -28.54 9.29
N PHE A 444 9.66 -28.36 7.97
CA PHE A 444 10.64 -27.62 7.17
C PHE A 444 10.76 -26.17 7.68
N LEU A 445 9.63 -25.50 7.88
CA LEU A 445 9.58 -24.15 8.43
C LEU A 445 10.06 -24.06 9.90
N GLY A 446 9.87 -25.13 10.67
CA GLY A 446 10.32 -25.21 12.08
C GLY A 446 11.81 -25.45 12.25
N LYS A 447 12.52 -25.86 11.18
CA LYS A 447 13.98 -25.80 11.16
C LYS A 447 14.38 -24.34 11.01
N ASN A 448 15.41 -23.90 11.71
CA ASN A 448 15.87 -22.51 11.86
C ASN A 448 16.26 -21.77 10.55
N LEU A 449 15.78 -22.21 9.39
CA LEU A 449 15.86 -21.52 8.11
C LEU A 449 15.42 -20.07 8.23
N ALA A 450 14.30 -19.78 8.90
CA ALA A 450 13.81 -18.41 9.07
C ALA A 450 14.72 -17.48 9.91
N ASN A 451 15.59 -18.02 10.76
CA ASN A 451 16.61 -17.24 11.48
C ASN A 451 17.87 -17.00 10.62
N SER A 452 18.05 -17.76 9.55
CA SER A 452 19.18 -17.68 8.62
C SER A 452 18.81 -17.10 7.25
N VAL A 453 17.52 -16.81 7.01
CA VAL A 453 17.07 -16.22 5.75
C VAL A 453 17.63 -14.81 5.65
N SER A 454 18.38 -14.61 4.59
CA SER A 454 18.88 -13.32 4.16
C SER A 454 17.87 -12.79 3.15
N ASP A 455 17.22 -11.67 3.43
CA ASP A 455 16.14 -11.12 2.60
C ASP A 455 16.67 -10.27 1.44
N ALA A 456 17.90 -9.79 1.55
CA ALA A 456 18.70 -9.37 0.42
C ALA A 456 19.83 -10.39 0.27
N ALA A 457 20.11 -10.79 -0.96
CA ALA A 457 21.30 -11.54 -1.35
C ALA A 457 21.76 -10.91 -2.65
N VAL A 458 22.38 -9.72 -2.56
CA VAL A 458 22.98 -9.12 -3.75
C VAL A 458 24.27 -9.86 -4.02
N LEU A 459 24.31 -10.52 -5.18
CA LEU A 459 25.51 -11.10 -5.77
C LEU A 459 26.30 -9.97 -6.42
N ALA A 460 27.32 -9.46 -5.75
CA ALA A 460 28.45 -8.86 -6.47
C ALA A 460 29.32 -10.01 -7.00
N GLU A 461 30.17 -9.75 -8.00
CA GLU A 461 30.97 -10.79 -8.68
C GLU A 461 31.69 -11.77 -7.71
N ASN A 462 32.01 -11.34 -6.48
CA ASN A 462 32.74 -12.13 -5.50
C ASN A 462 32.05 -12.30 -4.12
N CYS A 463 30.90 -11.68 -3.84
CA CYS A 463 30.26 -11.76 -2.52
C CYS A 463 28.73 -11.68 -2.56
N VAL A 464 28.10 -12.18 -1.49
CA VAL A 464 26.65 -12.09 -1.24
C VAL A 464 26.41 -11.17 -0.04
N LEU A 465 25.64 -10.10 -0.24
CA LEU A 465 25.20 -9.25 0.86
C LEU A 465 23.89 -9.76 1.46
N ALA A 466 23.93 -10.21 2.71
CA ALA A 466 22.84 -10.79 3.46
C ALA A 466 22.29 -9.84 4.54
N VAL A 467 20.98 -9.59 4.54
CA VAL A 467 20.30 -8.76 5.57
C VAL A 467 19.29 -9.58 6.33
N ASN A 468 19.35 -9.57 7.66
CA ASN A 468 18.36 -10.19 8.53
C ASN A 468 18.24 -9.46 9.88
N LYS A 469 17.45 -10.00 10.81
CA LYS A 469 17.24 -9.40 12.15
C LYS A 469 18.50 -9.29 13.01
N PHE A 470 19.56 -10.04 12.70
CA PHE A 470 20.82 -10.01 13.43
C PHE A 470 21.79 -8.96 12.88
N GLY A 471 21.53 -8.41 11.70
CA GLY A 471 22.47 -7.51 11.06
C GLY A 471 22.64 -7.73 9.57
N LEU A 472 23.69 -7.08 9.08
CA LEU A 472 24.24 -7.24 7.76
C LEU A 472 25.36 -8.28 7.80
N ARG A 473 25.40 -9.19 6.82
CA ARG A 473 26.49 -10.15 6.64
C ARG A 473 27.01 -10.06 5.21
N VAL A 474 28.32 -10.03 5.06
CA VAL A 474 28.98 -10.18 3.76
C VAL A 474 29.48 -11.62 3.68
N LEU A 475 29.02 -12.37 2.69
CA LEU A 475 29.36 -13.78 2.52
C LEU A 475 30.21 -13.95 1.26
N SER A 476 31.12 -14.92 1.25
CA SER A 476 31.86 -15.22 0.02
C SER A 476 30.97 -15.83 -1.05
N SER A 477 31.28 -15.56 -2.32
CA SER A 477 30.71 -16.32 -3.42
C SER A 477 31.05 -17.81 -3.29
N GLY A 478 30.11 -18.69 -3.66
CA GLY A 478 30.31 -20.14 -3.62
C GLY A 478 30.04 -20.78 -2.26
N THR A 479 30.90 -20.58 -1.25
CA THR A 479 30.77 -21.26 0.06
C THR A 479 29.84 -20.56 1.05
N HIS A 480 29.51 -19.29 0.80
CA HIS A 480 28.78 -18.43 1.71
C HIS A 480 29.41 -18.37 3.11
N HIS A 481 30.74 -18.49 3.21
CA HIS A 481 31.43 -18.27 4.48
C HIS A 481 31.37 -16.78 4.82
N ILE A 482 31.18 -16.48 6.10
CA ILE A 482 31.03 -15.11 6.59
C ILE A 482 32.39 -14.40 6.49
N LEU A 483 32.42 -13.30 5.72
CA LEU A 483 33.57 -12.42 5.54
C LEU A 483 33.54 -11.24 6.52
N ALA A 484 32.34 -10.67 6.75
CA ALA A 484 32.11 -9.59 7.69
C ALA A 484 30.67 -9.61 8.22
N GLU A 485 30.47 -9.10 9.44
CA GLU A 485 29.15 -8.92 10.06
C GLU A 485 29.08 -7.53 10.70
N PHE A 486 27.93 -6.88 10.56
CA PHE A 486 27.66 -5.55 11.12
C PHE A 486 26.26 -5.55 11.73
N ALA A 487 26.11 -4.94 12.90
CA ALA A 487 24.81 -4.83 13.54
C ALA A 487 23.97 -3.71 12.88
N LEU A 488 22.64 -3.80 12.96
CA LEU A 488 21.76 -2.82 12.32
C LEU A 488 21.85 -1.43 12.96
N ASP A 489 22.15 -1.37 14.26
CA ASP A 489 22.32 -0.14 15.04
C ASP A 489 23.68 0.56 14.80
N GLU A 490 24.64 -0.14 14.19
CA GLU A 490 25.92 0.44 13.76
C GLU A 490 25.80 1.23 12.45
N ILE A 491 24.72 1.06 11.69
CA ILE A 491 24.52 1.73 10.40
C ILE A 491 24.24 3.22 10.63
N HIS A 492 25.13 4.07 10.10
CA HIS A 492 25.01 5.53 10.21
C HIS A 492 24.38 6.13 8.96
N GLU A 493 24.82 5.70 7.77
CA GLU A 493 24.44 6.31 6.51
C GLU A 493 24.39 5.27 5.39
N MET A 494 23.43 5.42 4.48
CA MET A 494 23.30 4.60 3.27
C MET A 494 23.24 5.52 2.07
N THR A 495 24.21 5.42 1.16
CA THR A 495 24.35 6.29 -0.01
C THR A 495 24.26 5.47 -1.29
N LYS A 496 23.60 6.04 -2.30
CA LYS A 496 23.52 5.49 -3.66
C LYS A 496 24.16 6.47 -4.61
N TYR A 497 25.03 5.99 -5.50
CA TYR A 497 25.67 6.84 -6.51
C TYR A 497 26.05 5.99 -7.73
N SER A 498 26.23 6.64 -8.87
CA SER A 498 26.61 5.98 -10.13
C SER A 498 27.95 6.53 -10.60
N VAL A 499 28.85 5.66 -11.06
CA VAL A 499 30.14 6.03 -11.64
C VAL A 499 30.33 5.22 -12.92
N SER A 500 30.55 5.90 -14.04
CA SER A 500 30.85 5.26 -15.34
C SER A 500 29.84 4.15 -15.73
N ASP A 501 28.55 4.46 -15.68
CA ASP A 501 27.41 3.53 -15.94
C ASP A 501 27.25 2.36 -14.95
N MET A 502 28.05 2.30 -13.89
CA MET A 502 27.91 1.33 -12.81
C MET A 502 27.22 1.96 -11.59
N ASN A 503 26.29 1.23 -10.99
CA ASN A 503 25.57 1.67 -9.80
C ASN A 503 26.21 1.10 -8.53
N PHE A 504 26.38 1.95 -7.52
CA PHE A 504 26.98 1.58 -6.25
C PHE A 504 26.05 1.92 -5.09
N PHE A 505 26.05 1.02 -4.10
CA PHE A 505 25.39 1.19 -2.82
C PHE A 505 26.44 1.12 -1.71
N GLU A 506 26.59 2.21 -0.96
CA GLU A 506 27.55 2.34 0.13
C GLU A 506 26.81 2.43 1.47
N ILE A 507 27.23 1.61 2.43
CA ILE A 507 26.74 1.60 3.80
C ILE A 507 27.90 2.04 4.70
N ARG A 508 27.75 3.16 5.42
CA ARG A 508 28.74 3.64 6.39
C ARG A 508 28.31 3.30 7.80
N PHE A 509 29.27 2.92 8.61
CA PHE A 509 29.07 2.51 10.00
C PHE A 509 29.60 3.58 10.96
N ALA A 510 28.97 3.72 12.12
CA ALA A 510 29.39 4.67 13.14
C ALA A 510 30.77 4.28 13.71
N PRO A 511 31.73 5.22 13.84
CA PRO A 511 33.02 4.93 14.44
C PRO A 511 32.87 4.82 15.96
N TRP A 512 32.61 3.62 16.49
CA TRP A 512 32.55 3.39 17.93
C TRP A 512 33.88 2.87 18.49
N GLY A 513 34.68 3.78 19.05
CA GLY A 513 35.63 3.49 20.14
C GLY A 513 36.75 2.47 19.91
N LYS A 514 37.05 2.04 18.68
CA LYS A 514 38.18 1.15 18.38
C LYS A 514 39.00 1.63 17.18
N THR A 515 40.32 1.46 17.33
CA THR A 515 41.48 1.82 16.49
C THR A 515 41.27 1.84 14.97
N GLU A 516 41.95 2.80 14.33
CA GLU A 516 42.06 3.22 12.90
C GLU A 516 42.05 2.17 11.76
N ASN A 517 41.86 0.87 12.02
CA ASN A 517 42.04 -0.20 11.03
C ASN A 517 40.79 -1.09 10.77
N GLN A 518 39.56 -0.60 10.96
CA GLN A 518 38.35 -1.33 10.49
C GLN A 518 37.61 -0.57 9.40
N HIS A 519 37.02 -1.34 8.47
CA HIS A 519 36.26 -0.83 7.33
C HIS A 519 35.07 0.01 7.80
N ASN A 520 35.19 1.34 7.73
CA ASN A 520 34.12 2.28 8.10
C ASN A 520 32.97 2.31 7.09
N ALA A 521 33.11 1.59 5.97
CA ALA A 521 32.10 1.50 4.93
C ALA A 521 32.17 0.14 4.21
N VAL A 522 31.00 -0.30 3.73
CA VAL A 522 30.84 -1.40 2.78
C VAL A 522 30.23 -0.82 1.51
N THR A 523 30.94 -0.98 0.39
CA THR A 523 30.49 -0.54 -0.93
C THR A 523 30.21 -1.77 -1.79
N VAL A 524 29.02 -1.82 -2.38
CA VAL A 524 28.56 -2.91 -3.24
C VAL A 524 28.13 -2.34 -4.57
N GLU A 525 28.65 -2.89 -5.65
CA GLU A 525 28.16 -2.60 -7.01
C GLU A 525 26.83 -3.34 -7.22
N THR A 526 25.74 -2.59 -7.42
CA THR A 526 24.41 -3.15 -7.54
C THR A 526 23.36 -2.16 -8.06
N ASP A 527 22.44 -2.67 -8.88
CA ASP A 527 21.22 -1.95 -9.27
C ASP A 527 20.12 -2.01 -8.20
N LEU A 528 20.28 -2.88 -7.18
CA LEU A 528 19.28 -3.15 -6.15
C LEU A 528 19.43 -2.27 -4.90
N GLY A 529 20.18 -1.18 -4.99
CA GLY A 529 20.47 -0.30 -3.85
C GLY A 529 19.20 0.29 -3.21
N ASN A 530 18.13 0.48 -3.98
CA ASN A 530 16.84 0.94 -3.46
C ASN A 530 16.16 -0.13 -2.60
N GLU A 531 16.13 -1.37 -3.08
CA GLU A 531 15.50 -2.52 -2.45
C GLU A 531 16.25 -2.88 -1.15
N ILE A 532 17.58 -2.90 -1.20
CA ILE A 532 18.43 -3.16 -0.02
C ILE A 532 18.21 -2.08 1.04
N SER A 533 18.25 -0.80 0.64
CA SER A 533 18.05 0.33 1.57
C SER A 533 16.68 0.28 2.22
N ARG A 534 15.62 -0.04 1.45
CA ARG A 534 14.26 -0.22 1.97
C ARG A 534 14.18 -1.36 2.97
N LEU A 535 14.79 -2.51 2.67
CA LEU A 535 14.78 -3.67 3.54
C LEU A 535 15.52 -3.41 4.86
N ILE A 536 16.72 -2.83 4.81
CA ILE A 536 17.49 -2.44 6.00
C ILE A 536 16.66 -1.45 6.83
N GLY A 537 16.11 -0.43 6.18
CA GLY A 537 15.23 0.55 6.83
C GLY A 537 14.01 -0.10 7.49
N HIS A 538 13.44 -1.13 6.87
CA HIS A 538 12.30 -1.87 7.42
C HIS A 538 12.70 -2.62 8.71
N TYR A 539 13.82 -3.34 8.68
CA TYR A 539 14.36 -4.02 9.86
C TYR A 539 14.66 -3.06 11.01
N ILE A 540 15.34 -1.94 10.72
CA ILE A 540 15.65 -0.90 11.72
C ILE A 540 14.36 -0.32 12.31
N PHE A 541 13.38 0.00 11.46
CA PHE A 541 12.10 0.56 11.89
C PHE A 541 11.37 -0.37 12.87
N LEU A 542 11.23 -1.65 12.54
CA LEU A 542 10.52 -2.59 13.39
C LEU A 542 11.28 -2.92 14.68
N ASN A 543 12.62 -2.98 14.64
CA ASN A 543 13.45 -3.23 15.82
C ASN A 543 13.38 -2.05 16.82
N ASN A 544 13.45 -0.80 16.31
CA ASN A 544 13.32 0.41 17.13
C ASN A 544 11.89 0.64 17.64
N GLY A 545 10.88 0.24 16.85
CA GLY A 545 9.47 0.25 17.27
C GLY A 545 9.18 -0.73 18.41
N ALA A 546 9.78 -1.92 18.38
CA ALA A 546 9.68 -2.89 19.47
C ALA A 546 10.30 -2.38 20.77
N ALA A 547 11.40 -1.63 20.72
CA ALA A 547 12.04 -1.03 21.89
C ALA A 547 11.21 0.08 22.57
N LYS A 548 10.25 0.70 21.87
CA LYS A 548 9.32 1.68 22.44
C LYS A 548 8.01 1.08 22.96
N LEU A 549 7.77 -0.21 22.72
CA LEU A 549 6.56 -0.95 23.10
C LEU A 549 6.79 -1.94 24.25
N CYS A 550 8.01 -2.05 24.78
CA CYS A 550 8.37 -2.84 25.96
C CYS A 550 8.49 -1.98 27.21
#